data_AF-A0A7X7R0V5-F1
#
_entry.id   AF-A0A7X7R0V5-F1
#
_cell.length_a   1.000
_cell.length_b   1.000
_cell.length_c   1.000
_cell.angle_alpha   90.00
_cell.angle_beta   90.00
_cell.angle_gamma   90.00
#
_symmetry.space_group_name_H-M   'P 1'
#
loop_
_entity.id
_entity.type
_entity.pdbx_description
1 polymer ?
#
loop_
_entity_poly.entity_id
_entity_poly.type
_entity_poly.pdbx_seq_one_letter_code
_entity_poly.pdbx_strand_id
1 'polypeptide(L)'
;MDKNILPRAWESLLNSSEFIPVIVKTIEQFHGPSWHMEPNRHESFEMVYIKRGKAVFEIAGYPAQIGPNDIIIIKPNQPHKFIVKSETGCEFIVLSFKFVNSFAS
;
A
#
# COMPACT_ATOMS: atom_id res chain seq x y z
N MET A 1 -4.64 20.45 14.89
CA MET A 1 -5.44 19.71 13.90
C MET A 1 -4.47 19.28 12.82
N ASP A 2 -3.98 18.04 12.91
CA ASP A 2 -3.09 17.49 11.89
C ASP A 2 -3.85 17.43 10.57
N LYS A 3 -3.36 18.18 9.58
CA LYS A 3 -3.80 18.01 8.21
C LYS A 3 -3.50 16.56 7.85
N ASN A 4 -4.50 15.84 7.34
CA ASN A 4 -4.30 14.54 6.73
C ASN A 4 -3.32 14.72 5.55
N ILE A 5 -2.03 14.58 5.81
CA ILE A 5 -0.98 14.62 4.79
C ILE A 5 -1.05 13.28 4.08
N LEU A 6 -1.99 13.18 3.14
CA LEU A 6 -1.89 12.18 2.11
C LEU A 6 -0.63 12.51 1.30
N PRO A 7 0.24 11.53 1.00
CA PRO A 7 1.38 11.78 0.12
C PRO A 7 0.90 12.42 -1.19
N ARG A 8 1.64 13.39 -1.75
CA ARG A 8 1.25 14.07 -3.01
C ARG A 8 0.97 13.09 -4.17
N ALA A 9 1.61 11.92 -4.15
CA ALA A 9 1.34 10.84 -5.09
C ALA A 9 -0.11 10.35 -5.03
N TRP A 10 -0.72 10.35 -3.84
CA TRP A 10 -2.12 9.99 -3.64
C TRP A 10 -3.08 11.05 -4.13
N GLU A 11 -2.80 12.31 -3.82
CA GLU A 11 -3.61 13.43 -4.34
C GLU A 11 -3.58 13.41 -5.86
N SER A 12 -2.42 13.18 -6.46
CA SER A 12 -2.28 13.08 -7.91
C SER A 12 -3.06 11.88 -8.49
N LEU A 13 -3.00 10.71 -7.85
CA LEU A 13 -3.73 9.53 -8.29
C LEU A 13 -5.26 9.70 -8.14
N LEU A 14 -5.71 10.24 -7.00
CA LEU A 14 -7.12 10.52 -6.74
C LEU A 14 -7.65 11.59 -7.71
N ASN A 15 -6.89 12.66 -7.98
CA ASN A 15 -7.25 13.66 -8.97
C ASN A 15 -7.23 13.10 -10.40
N SER A 16 -6.38 12.10 -10.69
CA SER A 16 -6.37 11.42 -11.98
C SER A 16 -7.51 10.42 -12.16
N SER A 17 -8.29 10.10 -11.11
CA SER A 17 -9.40 9.14 -11.20
C SER A 17 -10.53 9.59 -12.13
N GLU A 18 -10.58 10.88 -12.48
CA GLU A 18 -11.47 11.41 -13.54
C GLU A 18 -11.02 11.04 -14.97
N PHE A 19 -9.72 10.74 -15.15
CA PHE A 19 -9.10 10.48 -16.47
C PHE A 19 -8.65 9.02 -16.65
N ILE A 20 -8.38 8.35 -15.55
CA ILE A 20 -8.03 6.94 -15.49
C ILE A 20 -9.14 6.30 -14.67
N PRO A 21 -9.96 5.40 -15.23
CA PRO A 21 -11.00 4.81 -14.43
C PRO A 21 -10.34 3.80 -13.49
N VAL A 22 -10.40 4.14 -12.20
CA VAL A 22 -9.69 3.46 -11.13
C VAL A 22 -10.69 3.14 -10.01
N ILE A 23 -10.78 1.88 -9.60
CA ILE A 23 -11.47 1.51 -8.36
C ILE A 23 -10.47 1.71 -7.22
N VAL A 24 -10.74 2.64 -6.30
CA VAL A 24 -9.83 3.01 -5.20
C VAL A 24 -10.45 2.56 -3.87
N LYS A 25 -9.74 1.71 -3.11
CA LYS A 25 -10.07 1.46 -1.69
C LYS A 25 -8.87 1.84 -0.83
N THR A 26 -9.02 2.91 -0.05
CA THR A 26 -8.01 3.33 0.94
C THR A 26 -8.39 2.82 2.32
N ILE A 27 -7.45 2.18 3.02
CA ILE A 27 -7.63 1.74 4.41
C ILE A 27 -6.39 2.15 5.20
N GLU A 28 -6.60 2.92 6.28
CA GLU A 28 -5.57 3.12 7.30
C GLU A 28 -5.52 1.90 8.21
N GLN A 29 -4.32 1.40 8.46
CA GLN A 29 -4.12 0.19 9.24
C GLN A 29 -2.96 0.37 10.23
N PHE A 30 -3.16 -0.17 11.43
CA PHE A 30 -2.14 -0.26 12.45
C PHE A 30 -1.92 -1.73 12.80
N HIS A 31 -0.66 -2.14 12.84
CA HIS A 31 -0.27 -3.48 13.24
C HIS A 31 0.76 -3.45 14.35
N GLY A 32 0.48 -4.22 15.40
CA GLY A 32 1.38 -4.37 16.54
C GLY A 32 2.63 -5.21 16.19
N PRO A 33 3.61 -5.28 17.11
CA PRO A 33 4.91 -5.92 16.86
C PRO A 33 4.84 -7.43 16.59
N SER A 34 3.84 -8.13 17.13
CA SER A 34 3.61 -9.56 16.91
C SER A 34 2.84 -9.88 15.63
N TRP A 35 2.39 -8.84 14.92
CA TRP A 35 1.62 -9.02 13.71
C TRP A 35 2.49 -9.51 12.57
N HIS A 36 1.96 -10.51 11.87
CA HIS A 36 2.47 -11.02 10.62
C HIS A 36 1.29 -11.24 9.69
N MET A 37 1.51 -10.98 8.41
CA MET A 37 0.54 -11.32 7.38
C MET A 37 0.90 -12.68 6.80
N GLU A 38 -0.07 -13.59 6.71
CA GLU A 38 0.10 -14.78 5.87
C GLU A 38 0.23 -14.39 4.40
N PRO A 39 0.90 -15.20 3.55
CA PRO A 39 1.05 -14.90 2.13
C PRO A 39 -0.30 -14.60 1.47
N ASN A 40 -0.42 -13.40 0.91
CA ASN A 40 -1.61 -12.93 0.22
C ASN A 40 -1.33 -12.67 -1.27
N ARG A 41 -2.38 -12.74 -2.09
CA ARG A 41 -2.34 -12.45 -3.52
C ARG A 41 -3.71 -11.93 -3.97
N HIS A 42 -3.71 -10.86 -4.74
CA HIS A 42 -4.92 -10.28 -5.32
C HIS A 42 -4.63 -9.71 -6.71
N GLU A 43 -5.69 -9.41 -7.47
CA GLU A 43 -5.61 -8.95 -8.86
C GLU A 43 -5.44 -7.44 -9.01
N SER A 44 -5.41 -6.71 -7.90
CA SER A 44 -5.27 -5.25 -7.89
C SER A 44 -3.81 -4.88 -7.70
N PHE A 45 -3.45 -3.66 -8.08
CA PHE A 45 -2.26 -3.03 -7.52
C PHE A 45 -2.53 -2.72 -6.04
N GLU A 46 -1.49 -2.84 -5.22
CA GLU A 46 -1.52 -2.38 -3.84
C GLU A 46 -0.38 -1.40 -3.63
N MET A 47 -0.72 -0.17 -3.24
CA MET A 47 0.25 0.85 -2.86
C MET A 47 0.21 1.04 -1.36
N VAL A 48 1.32 0.79 -0.69
CA VAL A 48 1.46 0.90 0.76
C VAL A 48 2.40 2.06 1.07
N TYR A 49 1.91 3.02 1.83
CA TYR A 49 2.69 4.12 2.39
C TYR A 49 2.90 3.90 3.88
N ILE A 50 4.15 4.00 4.36
CA ILE A 50 4.46 3.85 5.78
C ILE A 50 4.45 5.22 6.46
N LYS A 51 3.47 5.43 7.33
CA LYS A 51 3.34 6.67 8.12
C LYS A 51 4.23 6.64 9.36
N ARG A 52 4.34 5.49 10.03
CA ARG A 52 5.18 5.28 11.23
C ARG A 52 5.62 3.83 11.34
N GLY A 53 6.79 3.60 11.92
CA GLY A 53 7.34 2.27 12.16
C GLY A 53 8.11 1.72 10.97
N LYS A 54 8.57 0.47 11.09
CA LYS A 54 9.35 -0.25 10.07
C LYS A 54 8.76 -1.64 9.87
N ALA A 55 8.81 -2.10 8.64
CA ALA A 55 8.37 -3.44 8.26
C ALA A 55 9.33 -4.05 7.23
N VAL A 56 9.29 -5.37 7.11
CA VAL A 56 9.91 -6.08 5.98
C VAL A 56 8.81 -6.75 5.19
N PHE A 57 8.66 -6.33 3.94
CA PHE A 57 7.79 -6.97 2.97
C PHE A 57 8.58 -8.05 2.24
N GLU A 58 7.98 -9.22 2.04
CA GLU A 58 8.48 -10.22 1.11
C GLU A 58 7.53 -10.22 -0.08
N ILE A 59 8.00 -9.83 -1.27
CA ILE A 59 7.20 -9.74 -2.49
C ILE A 59 7.85 -10.61 -3.55
N ALA A 60 7.13 -11.63 -4.01
CA ALA A 60 7.66 -12.63 -4.95
C ALA A 60 8.98 -13.27 -4.48
N GLY A 61 9.12 -13.47 -3.17
CA GLY A 61 10.32 -14.04 -2.54
C GLY A 61 11.45 -13.04 -2.27
N TYR A 62 11.32 -11.77 -2.69
CA TYR A 62 12.33 -10.74 -2.45
C TYR A 62 12.00 -9.89 -1.23
N PRO A 63 12.93 -9.72 -0.27
CA PRO A 63 12.72 -8.86 0.89
C PRO A 63 12.91 -7.38 0.53
N ALA A 64 11.98 -6.54 0.97
CA ALA A 64 12.03 -5.10 0.89
C ALA A 64 11.88 -4.53 2.32
N GLN A 65 12.92 -3.87 2.83
CA GLN A 65 12.86 -3.15 4.09
C GLN A 65 12.27 -1.76 3.84
N ILE A 66 11.22 -1.41 4.56
CA ILE A 66 10.53 -0.13 4.40
C ILE A 66 10.28 0.54 5.75
N GLY A 67 10.36 1.87 5.77
CA GLY A 67 10.19 2.71 6.95
C GLY A 67 9.42 4.00 6.63
N PRO A 68 9.36 4.95 7.57
CA PRO A 68 8.51 6.12 7.43
C PRO A 68 8.83 6.93 6.16
N ASN A 69 7.78 7.32 5.45
CA ASN A 69 7.78 8.02 4.17
C ASN A 69 8.11 7.17 2.93
N ASP A 70 8.43 5.88 3.09
CA ASP A 70 8.58 4.98 1.95
C ASP A 70 7.20 4.61 1.37
N ILE A 71 7.18 4.44 0.04
CA ILE A 71 6.05 3.90 -0.71
C ILE A 71 6.52 2.63 -1.42
N ILE A 72 5.72 1.57 -1.32
CA ILE A 72 5.89 0.37 -2.13
C ILE A 72 4.64 0.13 -2.97
N ILE A 73 4.83 -0.29 -4.21
CA ILE A 73 3.75 -0.70 -5.11
C ILE A 73 3.93 -2.18 -5.43
N ILE A 74 2.94 -2.96 -5.05
CA ILE A 74 2.85 -4.39 -5.32
C ILE A 74 1.96 -4.58 -6.55
N LYS A 75 2.48 -5.30 -7.55
CA LYS A 75 1.75 -5.58 -8.79
C LYS A 75 0.69 -6.66 -8.56
N PRO A 76 -0.36 -6.69 -9.41
CA PRO A 76 -1.33 -7.78 -9.43
C PRO A 76 -0.65 -9.16 -9.45
N ASN A 77 -1.28 -10.10 -8.76
CA ASN A 77 -0.91 -11.52 -8.70
C ASN A 77 0.48 -11.82 -8.11
N GLN A 78 1.16 -10.84 -7.53
CA GLN A 78 2.40 -11.08 -6.80
C GLN A 78 2.09 -11.61 -5.40
N PRO A 79 2.60 -12.79 -5.01
CA PRO A 79 2.48 -13.26 -3.63
C PRO A 79 3.28 -12.34 -2.73
N HIS A 80 2.67 -11.89 -1.64
CA HIS A 80 3.35 -11.00 -0.70
C HIS A 80 2.88 -11.21 0.74
N LYS A 81 3.80 -10.96 1.68
CA LYS A 81 3.56 -10.92 3.12
C LYS A 81 4.43 -9.83 3.74
N PHE A 82 4.17 -9.48 4.99
CA PHE A 82 5.09 -8.64 5.73
C PHE A 82 5.08 -8.99 7.21
N ILE A 83 6.14 -8.53 7.87
CA ILE A 83 6.32 -8.58 9.31
C ILE A 83 6.68 -7.20 9.83
N VAL A 84 6.11 -6.83 10.97
CA VAL A 84 6.46 -5.59 11.66
C VAL A 84 7.82 -5.76 12.35
N LYS A 85 8.69 -4.75 12.26
CA LYS A 85 10.01 -4.73 12.92
C LYS A 85 10.12 -3.71 14.04
N SER A 86 9.17 -2.76 14.13
CA SER A 86 9.16 -1.75 15.18
C SER A 86 8.47 -2.24 16.45
N GLU A 87 9.10 -2.00 17.60
CA GLU A 87 8.56 -2.33 18.94
C GLU A 87 7.26 -1.60 19.27
N THR A 88 7.05 -0.42 18.67
CA THR A 88 5.83 0.38 18.85
C THR A 88 4.74 0.05 17.81
N GLY A 89 4.95 -0.97 16.98
CA GLY A 89 4.10 -1.28 15.84
C GLY A 89 4.40 -0.45 14.59
N CYS A 90 3.61 -0.68 13.54
CA CYS A 90 3.70 0.01 12.24
C CYS A 90 2.33 0.56 11.85
N GLU A 91 2.30 1.77 11.30
CA GLU A 91 1.11 2.42 10.76
C GLU A 91 1.30 2.65 9.27
N PHE A 92 0.35 2.18 8.47
CA PHE A 92 0.41 2.26 7.01
C PHE A 92 -0.94 2.68 6.43
N ILE A 93 -0.86 3.30 5.26
CA ILE A 93 -1.99 3.61 4.40
C ILE A 93 -1.90 2.66 3.22
N VAL A 94 -2.93 1.86 3.01
CA VAL A 94 -3.01 0.93 1.88
C VAL A 94 -4.03 1.45 0.88
N LEU A 95 -3.64 1.49 -0.39
CA LEU A 95 -4.58 1.59 -1.50
C LEU A 95 -4.54 0.37 -2.37
N SER A 96 -5.71 -0.21 -2.55
CA SER A 96 -5.95 -1.15 -3.62
C SER A 96 -6.54 -0.42 -4.82
N PHE A 97 -5.98 -0.67 -6.00
CA PHE A 97 -6.50 -0.10 -7.23
C PHE A 97 -6.34 -0.97 -8.49
N LYS A 98 -7.24 -0.82 -9.45
CA LYS A 98 -7.17 -1.43 -10.79
C LYS A 98 -7.34 -0.34 -11.84
N PHE A 99 -6.56 -0.42 -12.92
CA PHE A 99 -6.80 0.36 -14.12
C PHE A 99 -7.88 -0.34 -14.94
N VAL A 100 -8.93 0.37 -15.33
CA VAL A 100 -9.87 -0.15 -16.35
C VAL A 100 -9.67 0.63 -17.63
N ASN A 101 -9.74 -0.06 -18.77
CA ASN A 101 -9.69 0.60 -20.07
C ASN A 101 -11.13 0.96 -20.47
N SER A 102 -11.54 2.20 -20.21
CA SER A 102 -12.83 2.72 -20.65
C SER A 102 -12.87 3.08 -22.15
N PHE A 103 -11.75 2.97 -22.86
CA PHE A 103 -11.60 3.34 -24.27
C PHE A 103 -11.46 2.12 -25.20
N ALA A 104 -11.51 0.90 -24.68
CA ALA A 104 -11.64 -0.31 -25.50
C ALA A 104 -13.11 -0.48 -25.92
N SER A 105 -13.47 0.15 -27.03
CA SER A 105 -14.64 -0.20 -27.84
C SER A 105 -14.38 -1.46 -28.65
#